data_AF-A0A6L2Q3G0-F1
#
_entry.id   AF-A0A6L2Q3G0-F1
#
_cell.length_a   1.000
_cell.length_b   1.000
_cell.length_c   1.000
_cell.angle_alpha   90.00
_cell.angle_beta   90.00
_cell.angle_gamma   90.00
#
_symmetry.space_group_name_H-M   'P 1'
#
loop_
_entity.id
_entity.type
_entity.pdbx_description
1 polymer ?
#
loop_
_entity_poly.entity_id
_entity_poly.type
_entity_poly.pdbx_seq_one_letter_code
_entity_poly.pdbx_strand_id
1 'polypeptide(L)'
;MVKRTLLHAVEPYASGLPALIRSGMFAIVVKYVMCGFLRSTVFCMCWNVNINHLFDLPGSAPSSIFDVKENDGSNSPNGLFAACRRPGFSSQSDLSQEFKVTEDEAKFGCYSQFVSMILVAVVALFFFVLAIIYVSVRSRDGVSFGLEDKANTFPVCSQDVGWGRSATAEELCVDHQELMPAVKLAKLLHPELNKRAISEQCYGGHAAMMTHQEIIMWLMKSNKTNGSELEHRLRSLKVLLVSNSHWGIQVVDSATGNAAESISNRHLVDTGGLAVTDPDLPFFCYLKTKVQGIMFKVLCTAVGVFVLYGIKLATQWYIWRRERDKVEVYKMVERIIELLVNHQKNTSAGKQPFLAVNHIRDQLIPPPDRSRLAKVWKQAVQWIKDSESRVRCEMQSIAGEEFPVWRWLPHASTTYASSKVLAEQSTPRRNNKVWQGQAFDTMTGSPNSPPCSPTPCLKIRHMFDPDVEFGEEWPVRVQDAILEKCGEEGVVALHISVDRASRDGCVYLKCASQEDAGKAYRALHGWWFDSNLVTVKYLRLERYHERFPEAEGAIVPLNPSNNQKLSLQWQNPLDNN
;
A
#
# COMPACT_ATOMS: atom_id res chain seq x y z
N MET A 1 21.13 -11.74 1.28
CA MET A 1 22.26 -11.52 0.33
C MET A 1 22.13 -10.25 -0.52
N VAL A 2 20.98 -9.56 -0.58
CA VAL A 2 20.80 -8.32 -1.38
C VAL A 2 21.09 -7.02 -0.59
N LYS A 3 21.17 -7.09 0.74
CA LYS A 3 21.40 -5.91 1.61
C LYS A 3 22.89 -5.48 1.70
N ARG A 4 23.83 -6.33 1.25
CA ARG A 4 25.28 -6.05 1.29
C ARG A 4 25.82 -5.41 0.02
N THR A 5 25.06 -5.42 -1.07
CA THR A 5 25.55 -4.97 -2.39
C THR A 5 25.27 -3.49 -2.67
N LEU A 6 24.37 -2.85 -1.91
CA LEU A 6 24.05 -1.42 -2.08
C LEU A 6 24.92 -0.46 -1.25
N LEU A 7 25.70 -0.97 -0.30
CA LEU A 7 26.59 -0.16 0.54
C LEU A 7 27.98 0.07 -0.08
N HIS A 8 28.33 -0.65 -1.15
CA HIS A 8 29.64 -0.50 -1.83
C HIS A 8 29.63 0.40 -3.07
N ALA A 9 28.48 1.00 -3.44
CA ALA A 9 28.36 1.78 -4.67
C ALA A 9 28.48 3.30 -4.49
N VAL A 10 28.80 3.81 -3.29
CA VAL A 10 28.83 5.27 -3.01
C VAL A 10 30.23 5.76 -2.57
N GLU A 11 31.25 4.90 -2.59
CA GLU A 11 32.53 5.19 -1.94
C GLU A 11 33.56 6.08 -2.69
N PRO A 12 33.45 6.49 -3.98
CA PRO A 12 34.53 7.27 -4.60
C PRO A 12 34.27 8.79 -4.79
N TYR A 13 33.35 9.43 -4.08
CA TYR A 13 33.09 10.89 -4.25
C TYR A 13 33.06 11.73 -2.95
N ALA A 14 33.75 11.29 -1.90
CA ALA A 14 33.81 12.02 -0.63
C ALA A 14 35.24 12.41 -0.19
N SER A 15 36.15 12.67 -1.14
CA SER A 15 37.47 13.24 -0.85
C SER A 15 37.53 14.71 -1.28
N GLY A 16 36.90 15.59 -0.51
CA GLY A 16 36.98 17.03 -0.79
C GLY A 16 35.90 17.88 -0.11
N LEU A 17 35.78 17.84 1.22
CA LEU A 17 35.08 18.89 1.96
C LEU A 17 35.69 19.06 3.37
N PRO A 18 35.91 20.30 3.83
CA PRO A 18 36.64 20.60 5.06
C PRO A 18 35.89 20.19 6.33
N ALA A 19 36.66 19.81 7.34
CA ALA A 19 36.29 19.12 8.58
C ALA A 19 35.45 19.93 9.60
N LEU A 20 34.56 20.83 9.17
CA LEU A 20 33.73 21.68 10.06
C LEU A 20 32.23 21.37 10.04
N ILE A 21 31.81 20.28 9.40
CA ILE A 21 30.43 19.76 9.44
C ILE A 21 30.40 18.44 10.23
N ARG A 22 30.94 18.48 11.46
CA ARG A 22 30.81 17.39 12.45
C ARG A 22 30.04 17.85 13.68
N SER A 23 29.01 18.67 13.47
CA SER A 23 28.04 19.03 14.51
C SER A 23 26.74 18.25 14.29
N GLY A 24 26.42 17.36 15.24
CA GLY A 24 25.35 16.36 15.18
C GLY A 24 23.92 16.90 15.03
N MET A 25 23.70 18.22 14.93
CA MET A 25 22.37 18.80 14.83
C MET A 25 21.71 18.56 13.45
N PHE A 26 22.47 18.61 12.36
CA PHE A 26 21.90 18.48 11.01
C PHE A 26 21.45 17.03 10.71
N ALA A 27 22.20 16.05 11.21
CA ALA A 27 21.84 14.64 11.09
C ALA A 27 20.61 14.27 11.94
N ILE A 28 20.40 14.96 13.08
CA ILE A 28 19.22 14.77 13.93
C ILE A 28 17.98 15.35 13.24
N VAL A 29 18.04 16.57 12.70
CA VAL A 29 16.89 17.19 12.02
C VAL A 29 16.49 16.40 10.78
N VAL A 30 17.44 15.93 9.97
CA VAL A 30 17.13 15.07 8.81
C VAL A 30 16.60 13.70 9.24
N LYS A 31 17.13 13.09 10.31
CA LYS A 31 16.57 11.85 10.88
C LYS A 31 15.14 12.04 11.38
N TYR A 32 14.84 13.12 12.11
CA TYR A 32 13.51 13.36 12.67
C TYR A 32 12.48 13.72 11.59
N VAL A 33 12.86 14.52 10.59
CA VAL A 33 11.98 14.87 9.47
C VAL A 33 11.73 13.67 8.56
N MET A 34 12.75 12.87 8.24
CA MET A 34 12.57 11.62 7.46
C MET A 34 11.82 10.56 8.25
N CYS A 35 12.07 10.42 9.56
CA CYS A 35 11.36 9.45 10.41
C CYS A 35 9.88 9.84 10.62
N GLY A 36 9.56 11.14 10.66
CA GLY A 36 8.19 11.65 10.67
C GLY A 36 7.47 11.43 9.33
N PHE A 37 8.14 11.66 8.20
CA PHE A 37 7.56 11.44 6.86
C PHE A 37 7.36 9.95 6.55
N LEU A 38 8.31 9.10 6.96
CA LEU A 38 8.20 7.64 6.84
C LEU A 38 7.15 7.06 7.79
N ARG A 39 7.03 7.55 9.05
CA ARG A 39 5.93 7.12 9.94
C ARG A 39 4.56 7.49 9.38
N SER A 40 4.42 8.67 8.80
CA SER A 40 3.11 9.14 8.29
C SER A 40 2.72 8.47 6.96
N THR A 41 3.67 8.10 6.11
CA THR A 41 3.40 7.32 4.88
C THR A 41 3.20 5.83 5.17
N VAL A 42 3.91 5.26 6.15
CA VAL A 42 3.72 3.87 6.61
C VAL A 42 2.41 3.71 7.38
N PHE A 43 1.99 4.68 8.23
CA PHE A 43 0.67 4.63 8.89
C PHE A 43 -0.50 4.76 7.90
N CYS A 44 -0.33 5.51 6.81
CA CYS A 44 -1.38 5.68 5.80
C CYS A 44 -1.48 4.48 4.84
N MET A 45 -0.40 3.70 4.66
CA MET A 45 -0.44 2.41 3.95
C MET A 45 -0.79 1.21 4.85
N CYS A 46 -0.56 1.28 6.17
CA CYS A 46 -0.84 0.17 7.09
C CYS A 46 -2.28 0.10 7.63
N TRP A 47 -3.17 1.05 7.28
CA TRP A 47 -4.61 0.88 7.59
C TRP A 47 -5.33 -0.03 6.57
N ASN A 48 -4.64 -0.58 5.56
CA ASN A 48 -5.29 -1.42 4.55
C ASN A 48 -4.66 -2.81 4.34
N VAL A 49 -3.77 -3.25 5.23
CA VAL A 49 -3.24 -4.63 5.22
C VAL A 49 -3.08 -5.12 6.65
N ASN A 50 -3.93 -6.07 7.05
CA ASN A 50 -3.86 -6.75 8.33
C ASN A 50 -2.76 -7.82 8.27
N ILE A 51 -1.55 -7.49 8.76
CA ILE A 51 -0.49 -8.47 9.06
C ILE A 51 0.04 -8.14 10.46
N ASN A 52 -0.46 -8.89 11.45
CA ASN A 52 0.21 -9.11 12.72
C ASN A 52 0.29 -10.62 12.93
N HIS A 53 1.44 -11.22 12.60
CA HIS A 53 2.17 -12.15 13.48
C HIS A 53 3.40 -12.69 12.75
N LEU A 54 4.56 -12.10 13.00
CA LEU A 54 5.81 -12.84 12.97
C LEU A 54 6.84 -12.13 13.86
N PHE A 55 7.48 -12.94 14.71
CA PHE A 55 8.49 -12.63 15.74
C PHE A 55 7.96 -12.28 17.14
N ASP A 56 7.86 -13.32 17.99
CA ASP A 56 8.35 -13.25 19.37
C ASP A 56 8.90 -14.62 19.81
N LEU A 57 10.11 -14.61 20.35
CA LEU A 57 10.81 -15.68 21.08
C LEU A 57 11.52 -15.01 22.28
N PRO A 58 11.88 -15.76 23.34
CA PRO A 58 11.19 -15.66 24.62
C PRO A 58 12.01 -14.93 25.70
N GLY A 59 11.30 -14.33 26.67
CA GLY A 59 11.87 -13.77 27.89
C GLY A 59 11.01 -14.10 29.11
N SER A 60 11.56 -14.97 29.95
CA SER A 60 11.32 -15.25 31.38
C SER A 60 10.17 -14.57 32.15
N ALA A 61 9.46 -15.42 32.91
CA ALA A 61 8.36 -15.23 33.88
C ALA A 61 8.67 -14.28 35.08
N PRO A 62 7.73 -13.98 36.02
CA PRO A 62 7.14 -14.99 36.93
C PRO A 62 5.63 -14.90 37.25
N SER A 63 5.21 -16.04 37.79
CA SER A 63 3.95 -16.53 38.39
C SER A 63 3.13 -15.67 39.35
N SER A 64 1.81 -15.85 39.27
CA SER A 64 0.76 -16.03 40.31
C SER A 64 -0.55 -15.47 39.73
N ILE A 65 -1.74 -16.02 39.89
CA ILE A 65 -2.35 -16.71 41.02
C ILE A 65 -3.61 -17.42 40.47
N PHE A 66 -3.92 -18.60 41.01
CA PHE A 66 -5.19 -19.33 40.79
C PHE A 66 -6.36 -18.53 41.37
N ASP A 67 -7.52 -18.51 40.68
CA ASP A 67 -8.74 -19.02 41.31
C ASP A 67 -9.87 -19.23 40.29
N VAL A 68 -10.36 -20.47 40.31
CA VAL A 68 -11.52 -20.99 39.60
C VAL A 68 -12.75 -20.71 40.44
N LYS A 69 -13.86 -20.29 39.82
CA LYS A 69 -15.18 -20.41 40.45
C LYS A 69 -16.20 -20.97 39.47
N GLU A 70 -16.51 -22.24 39.68
CA GLU A 70 -17.66 -22.96 39.14
C GLU A 70 -18.97 -22.37 39.70
N ASN A 71 -20.05 -22.47 38.94
CA ASN A 71 -21.38 -22.62 39.54
C ASN A 71 -22.35 -23.35 38.59
N ASP A 72 -22.84 -24.49 39.05
CA ASP A 72 -23.91 -25.31 38.48
C ASP A 72 -25.23 -25.08 39.24
N GLY A 73 -26.38 -25.19 38.55
CA GLY A 73 -27.54 -25.95 39.05
C GLY A 73 -28.67 -25.30 39.89
N SER A 74 -29.80 -24.99 39.21
CA SER A 74 -31.20 -25.41 39.48
C SER A 74 -32.07 -24.92 40.69
N ASN A 75 -33.29 -24.48 40.33
CA ASN A 75 -34.66 -24.68 40.93
C ASN A 75 -35.12 -24.10 42.31
N SER A 76 -35.91 -23.00 42.26
CA SER A 76 -37.28 -22.66 42.82
C SER A 76 -37.85 -23.28 44.13
N PRO A 77 -39.00 -22.81 44.75
CA PRO A 77 -39.87 -21.61 44.52
C PRO A 77 -40.45 -20.92 45.82
N ASN A 78 -41.39 -19.96 45.61
CA ASN A 78 -42.37 -19.30 46.53
C ASN A 78 -41.94 -17.98 47.21
N GLY A 79 -42.66 -16.85 47.18
CA GLY A 79 -43.97 -16.46 46.62
C GLY A 79 -44.59 -15.32 47.46
N LEU A 80 -45.14 -14.26 46.83
CA LEU A 80 -46.25 -13.35 47.26
C LEU A 80 -46.19 -12.03 46.46
N PHE A 81 -46.86 -11.93 45.30
CA PHE A 81 -48.26 -11.50 45.03
C PHE A 81 -48.49 -9.98 44.88
N ALA A 82 -48.65 -9.53 43.63
CA ALA A 82 -49.77 -8.71 43.17
C ALA A 82 -49.95 -8.85 41.64
N ALA A 83 -51.15 -9.28 41.22
CA ALA A 83 -51.65 -9.32 39.84
C ALA A 83 -52.29 -7.94 39.49
N CYS A 84 -52.60 -7.49 38.26
CA CYS A 84 -53.00 -8.19 37.04
C CYS A 84 -53.03 -7.23 35.82
N ARG A 85 -52.99 -7.81 34.61
CA ARG A 85 -53.40 -7.37 33.24
C ARG A 85 -52.38 -6.72 32.29
N ARG A 86 -52.07 -7.48 31.23
CA ARG A 86 -51.64 -7.00 29.90
C ARG A 86 -52.83 -6.35 29.15
N PRO A 87 -52.58 -5.47 28.17
CA PRO A 87 -52.47 -5.97 26.79
C PRO A 87 -51.42 -5.25 25.91
N GLY A 88 -51.00 -5.91 24.83
CA GLY A 88 -50.72 -5.21 23.58
C GLY A 88 -49.26 -5.05 23.15
N PHE A 89 -48.93 -5.81 22.12
CA PHE A 89 -47.85 -5.67 21.15
C PHE A 89 -47.69 -4.24 20.58
N SER A 90 -46.47 -3.67 20.55
CA SER A 90 -45.89 -3.06 19.34
C SER A 90 -44.45 -2.52 19.53
N SER A 91 -43.66 -2.76 18.48
CA SER A 91 -42.47 -2.08 17.96
C SER A 91 -41.22 -1.82 18.80
N GLN A 92 -40.20 -2.58 18.41
CA GLN A 92 -38.77 -2.28 18.38
C GLN A 92 -38.45 -0.88 17.82
N SER A 93 -38.56 0.18 18.64
CA SER A 93 -38.05 1.51 18.31
C SER A 93 -37.25 2.20 19.42
N ASP A 94 -37.18 1.62 20.62
CA ASP A 94 -36.56 2.31 21.77
C ASP A 94 -35.12 1.87 22.11
N LEU A 95 -34.56 0.89 21.39
CA LEU A 95 -33.18 0.44 21.58
C LEU A 95 -32.14 1.17 20.70
N SER A 96 -32.57 2.06 19.79
CA SER A 96 -31.68 2.81 18.91
C SER A 96 -31.35 4.22 19.43
N GLN A 97 -31.91 4.63 20.57
CA GLN A 97 -31.72 5.98 21.10
C GLN A 97 -30.63 6.09 22.19
N GLU A 98 -30.14 4.97 22.71
CA GLU A 98 -29.15 4.96 23.80
C GLU A 98 -27.69 4.84 23.33
N PHE A 99 -27.45 4.70 22.01
CA PHE A 99 -26.12 4.76 21.39
C PHE A 99 -25.99 5.94 20.43
N LYS A 100 -26.31 7.15 20.89
CA LYS A 100 -25.79 8.38 20.27
C LYS A 100 -24.52 8.79 21.01
N VAL A 101 -23.40 8.20 20.60
CA VAL A 101 -22.08 8.77 20.86
C VAL A 101 -22.09 10.17 20.25
N THR A 102 -21.92 11.19 21.08
CA THR A 102 -21.84 12.59 20.68
C THR A 102 -20.70 12.79 19.67
N GLU A 103 -21.05 13.02 18.40
CA GLU A 103 -20.12 13.31 17.30
C GLU A 103 -19.26 14.58 17.51
N ASP A 104 -19.52 15.34 18.56
CA ASP A 104 -18.84 16.61 18.86
C ASP A 104 -17.48 16.42 19.56
N GLU A 105 -17.25 15.33 20.30
CA GLU A 105 -15.96 15.05 20.95
C GLU A 105 -14.88 14.59 19.95
N ALA A 106 -15.29 13.88 18.88
CA ALA A 106 -14.36 13.43 17.83
C ALA A 106 -13.81 14.59 16.99
N LYS A 107 -14.56 15.71 16.88
CA LYS A 107 -14.10 16.91 16.15
C LYS A 107 -13.10 17.73 16.97
N PHE A 108 -13.23 17.78 18.30
CA PHE A 108 -12.29 18.53 19.15
C PHE A 108 -10.88 17.91 19.21
N GLY A 109 -10.78 16.57 19.17
CA GLY A 109 -9.49 15.86 19.12
C GLY A 109 -8.69 16.12 17.84
N CYS A 110 -9.37 16.28 16.70
CA CYS A 110 -8.73 16.53 15.40
C CYS A 110 -8.18 17.96 15.30
N TYR A 111 -8.92 18.97 15.78
CA TYR A 111 -8.46 20.37 15.76
C TYR A 111 -7.23 20.60 16.66
N SER A 112 -7.16 19.97 17.83
CA SER A 112 -6.01 20.09 18.74
C SER A 112 -4.71 19.53 18.12
N GLN A 113 -4.81 18.44 17.37
CA GLN A 113 -3.66 17.84 16.68
C GLN A 113 -3.20 18.70 15.49
N PHE A 114 -4.14 19.30 14.74
CA PHE A 114 -3.81 20.21 13.65
C PHE A 114 -3.12 21.49 14.13
N VAL A 115 -3.60 22.11 15.22
CA VAL A 115 -3.00 23.34 15.78
C VAL A 115 -1.57 23.07 16.25
N SER A 116 -1.33 21.94 16.91
CA SER A 116 0.00 21.55 17.38
C SER A 116 0.98 21.29 16.24
N MET A 117 0.53 20.65 15.15
CA MET A 117 1.35 20.39 13.96
C MET A 117 1.70 21.67 13.18
N ILE A 118 0.75 22.61 13.09
CA ILE A 118 0.99 23.90 12.45
C ILE A 118 2.02 24.71 13.25
N LEU A 119 1.92 24.73 14.58
CA LEU A 119 2.86 25.44 15.44
C LEU A 119 4.30 24.90 15.25
N VAL A 120 4.46 23.58 15.23
CA VAL A 120 5.77 22.92 15.00
C VAL A 120 6.30 23.25 13.61
N ALA A 121 5.46 23.27 12.58
CA ALA A 121 5.86 23.64 11.22
C ALA A 121 6.32 25.09 11.13
N VAL A 122 5.64 26.03 11.79
CA VAL A 122 6.01 27.45 11.82
C VAL A 122 7.35 27.66 12.55
N VAL A 123 7.55 27.01 13.69
CA VAL A 123 8.81 27.08 14.45
C VAL A 123 9.97 26.44 13.65
N ALA A 124 9.74 25.31 12.99
CA ALA A 124 10.74 24.68 12.12
C ALA A 124 11.13 25.58 10.94
N LEU A 125 10.15 26.25 10.32
CA LEU A 125 10.40 27.20 9.23
C LEU A 125 11.22 28.40 9.74
N PHE A 126 10.93 28.92 10.93
CA PHE A 126 11.69 29.99 11.56
C PHE A 126 13.18 29.62 11.74
N PHE A 127 13.46 28.46 12.32
CA PHE A 127 14.86 28.01 12.48
C PHE A 127 15.54 27.66 11.16
N PHE A 128 14.79 27.19 10.16
CA PHE A 128 15.33 26.96 8.82
C PHE A 128 15.77 28.27 8.15
N VAL A 129 14.97 29.34 8.28
CA VAL A 129 15.35 30.67 7.79
C VAL A 129 16.58 31.20 8.54
N LEU A 130 16.65 31.05 9.87
CA LEU A 130 17.83 31.43 10.64
C LEU A 130 19.09 30.63 10.24
N ALA A 131 18.96 29.35 9.94
CA ALA A 131 20.07 28.52 9.46
C ALA A 131 20.59 29.00 8.10
N ILE A 132 19.70 29.38 7.17
CA ILE A 132 20.08 30.00 5.89
C ILE A 132 20.83 31.31 6.13
N ILE A 133 20.32 32.17 7.02
CA ILE A 133 20.97 33.44 7.37
C ILE A 133 22.37 33.17 7.95
N TYR A 134 22.50 32.23 8.89
CA TYR A 134 23.77 31.91 9.53
C TYR A 134 24.81 31.33 8.57
N VAL A 135 24.39 30.47 7.63
CA VAL A 135 25.27 29.94 6.58
C VAL A 135 25.65 31.05 5.57
N SER A 136 24.74 31.97 5.26
CA SER A 136 25.03 33.11 4.36
C SER A 136 25.93 34.19 4.96
N VAL A 137 26.07 34.23 6.29
CA VAL A 137 26.93 35.20 7.00
C VAL A 137 28.38 34.70 7.09
N ARG A 138 28.65 33.41 6.82
CA ARG A 138 29.99 32.83 6.90
C ARG A 138 30.68 32.77 5.53
N SER A 139 31.42 33.83 5.22
CA SER A 139 32.74 33.84 4.56
C SER A 139 33.05 35.28 4.12
N ARG A 140 33.37 36.16 5.09
CA ARG A 140 33.94 37.49 4.85
C ARG A 140 35.42 37.48 5.23
N ASP A 141 36.13 36.46 4.79
CA ASP A 141 37.57 36.39 5.00
C ASP A 141 38.20 37.26 3.91
N GLY A 142 38.76 38.41 4.30
CA GLY A 142 39.34 39.38 3.37
C GLY A 142 40.43 38.74 2.51
N VAL A 143 40.45 39.08 1.23
CA VAL A 143 41.41 38.53 0.26
C VAL A 143 42.85 38.85 0.70
N SER A 144 43.63 37.81 1.01
CA SER A 144 45.04 37.91 1.40
C SER A 144 45.93 37.95 0.15
N PHE A 145 46.28 39.16 -0.29
CA PHE A 145 47.28 39.38 -1.35
C PHE A 145 48.72 39.41 -0.78
N GLY A 146 49.02 38.63 0.27
CA GLY A 146 50.30 38.69 1.01
C GLY A 146 51.35 37.67 0.55
N LEU A 147 52.63 37.99 0.68
CA LEU A 147 53.76 37.08 0.40
C LEU A 147 53.89 35.93 1.43
N GLU A 148 53.09 35.94 2.50
CA GLU A 148 53.21 35.01 3.64
C GLU A 148 52.35 33.74 3.49
N ASP A 149 51.44 33.71 2.51
CA ASP A 149 50.60 32.53 2.23
C ASP A 149 51.32 31.55 1.30
N LYS A 150 51.55 30.32 1.79
CA LYS A 150 52.18 29.21 1.04
C LYS A 150 51.38 28.77 -0.20
N ALA A 151 50.17 29.28 -0.39
CA ALA A 151 49.33 29.02 -1.56
C ALA A 151 49.66 29.94 -2.75
N ASN A 152 50.43 31.01 -2.54
CA ASN A 152 50.76 31.98 -3.59
C ASN A 152 51.98 31.54 -4.41
N THR A 153 51.82 31.47 -5.74
CA THR A 153 52.89 31.16 -6.68
C THR A 153 53.36 32.44 -7.38
N PHE A 154 54.66 32.76 -7.24
CA PHE A 154 55.26 33.96 -7.83
C PHE A 154 56.31 33.55 -8.88
N PRO A 155 55.98 33.57 -10.18
CA PRO A 155 56.94 33.22 -11.24
C PRO A 155 57.95 34.37 -11.43
N VAL A 156 59.12 34.28 -10.80
CA VAL A 156 60.20 35.27 -10.95
C VAL A 156 61.14 34.88 -12.08
N CYS A 157 61.50 35.81 -12.95
CA CYS A 157 62.46 35.55 -14.03
C CYS A 157 63.86 35.24 -13.46
N SER A 158 64.47 34.11 -13.85
CA SER A 158 65.83 33.77 -13.44
C SER A 158 66.86 34.62 -14.23
N GLN A 159 67.84 35.19 -13.53
CA GLN A 159 68.90 36.04 -14.12
C GLN A 159 70.20 35.28 -14.46
N ASP A 160 70.19 33.95 -14.46
CA ASP A 160 71.40 33.17 -14.74
C ASP A 160 71.65 33.02 -16.25
N VAL A 161 72.47 33.93 -16.78
CA VAL A 161 72.98 33.87 -18.15
C VAL A 161 74.17 32.90 -18.21
N GLY A 162 73.90 31.64 -18.58
CA GLY A 162 74.89 30.77 -19.21
C GLY A 162 74.77 30.88 -20.73
N TRP A 163 75.80 31.42 -21.41
CA TRP A 163 75.88 31.56 -22.86
C TRP A 163 75.34 30.32 -23.61
N GLY A 164 74.35 30.52 -24.49
CA GLY A 164 74.02 29.53 -25.53
C GLY A 164 72.62 28.92 -25.53
N ARG A 165 71.64 29.46 -24.78
CA ARG A 165 70.22 29.24 -25.12
C ARG A 165 69.51 30.57 -25.22
N SER A 166 69.13 30.92 -26.45
CA SER A 166 68.08 31.90 -26.69
C SER A 166 66.88 31.45 -25.86
N ALA A 167 66.47 32.25 -24.88
CA ALA A 167 65.25 32.03 -24.13
C ALA A 167 64.12 31.89 -25.16
N THR A 168 63.63 30.68 -25.37
CA THR A 168 62.41 30.47 -26.13
C THR A 168 61.34 31.29 -25.42
N ALA A 169 60.75 32.21 -26.18
CA ALA A 169 59.89 33.31 -25.75
C ALA A 169 58.51 32.85 -25.20
N GLU A 170 58.52 31.89 -24.27
CA GLU A 170 57.35 31.18 -23.74
C GLU A 170 57.25 31.21 -22.21
N GLU A 171 58.24 31.74 -21.50
CA GLU A 171 58.18 31.81 -20.03
C GLU A 171 57.53 33.12 -19.57
N LEU A 172 56.28 33.03 -19.10
CA LEU A 172 55.56 34.14 -18.44
C LEU A 172 56.13 34.33 -17.03
N CYS A 173 57.09 35.24 -16.87
CA CYS A 173 57.74 35.54 -15.60
C CYS A 173 57.74 37.04 -15.30
N VAL A 174 57.91 37.41 -14.03
CA VAL A 174 57.89 38.78 -13.51
C VAL A 174 59.27 39.12 -12.91
N ASP A 175 59.76 40.34 -13.11
CA ASP A 175 61.00 40.80 -12.48
C ASP A 175 60.83 40.93 -10.95
N HIS A 176 61.84 40.57 -10.18
CA HIS A 176 61.83 40.67 -8.72
C HIS A 176 61.54 42.11 -8.24
N GLN A 177 61.97 43.14 -8.98
CA GLN A 177 61.71 44.54 -8.63
C GLN A 177 60.23 44.94 -8.83
N GLU A 178 59.52 44.26 -9.74
CA GLU A 178 58.13 44.56 -10.13
C GLU A 178 57.09 43.77 -9.33
N LEU A 179 57.51 42.76 -8.58
CA LEU A 179 56.64 41.90 -7.78
C LEU A 179 55.83 42.69 -6.74
N MET A 180 56.50 43.50 -5.94
CA MET A 180 55.86 44.30 -4.89
C MET A 180 54.96 45.43 -5.43
N PRO A 181 55.40 46.19 -6.45
CA PRO A 181 54.52 47.12 -7.16
C PRO A 181 53.25 46.47 -7.74
N ALA A 182 53.36 45.29 -8.35
CA ALA A 182 52.23 44.59 -8.95
C ALA A 182 51.22 44.09 -7.89
N VAL A 183 51.69 43.54 -6.77
CA VAL A 183 50.82 43.12 -5.65
C VAL A 183 50.11 44.32 -5.01
N LYS A 184 50.80 45.47 -4.87
CA LYS A 184 50.18 46.71 -4.40
C LYS A 184 49.09 47.21 -5.36
N LEU A 185 49.31 47.05 -6.67
CA LEU A 185 48.35 47.39 -7.71
C LEU A 185 47.10 46.50 -7.63
N ALA A 186 47.25 45.19 -7.38
CA ALA A 186 46.14 44.26 -7.16
C ALA A 186 45.23 44.73 -6.01
N LYS A 187 45.83 45.09 -4.87
CA LYS A 187 45.12 45.58 -3.68
C LYS A 187 44.34 46.88 -3.97
N LEU A 188 44.85 47.75 -4.84
CA LEU A 188 44.19 49.00 -5.23
C LEU A 188 43.02 48.78 -6.19
N LEU A 189 43.17 47.85 -7.14
CA LEU A 189 42.16 47.56 -8.17
C LEU A 189 40.99 46.73 -7.64
N HIS A 190 41.26 45.83 -6.68
CA HIS A 190 40.25 44.92 -6.12
C HIS A 190 38.94 45.60 -5.67
N PRO A 191 38.94 46.68 -4.84
CA PRO A 191 37.69 47.30 -4.39
C PRO A 191 36.87 47.94 -5.53
N GLU A 192 37.51 48.48 -6.56
CA GLU A 192 36.81 49.08 -7.70
C GLU A 192 36.20 47.99 -8.60
N LEU A 193 36.94 46.92 -8.86
CA LEU A 193 36.42 45.77 -9.61
C LEU A 193 35.25 45.09 -8.87
N ASN A 194 35.34 44.96 -7.54
CA ASN A 194 34.27 44.42 -6.71
C ASN A 194 33.00 45.31 -6.80
N LYS A 195 33.15 46.63 -6.76
CA LYS A 195 32.02 47.58 -6.90
C LYS A 195 31.31 47.43 -8.25
N ARG A 196 32.06 47.29 -9.35
CA ARG A 196 31.48 47.07 -10.69
C ARG A 196 30.78 45.72 -10.78
N ALA A 197 31.40 44.66 -10.28
CA ALA A 197 30.81 43.31 -10.25
C ALA A 197 29.48 43.27 -9.47
N ILE A 198 29.39 43.96 -8.32
CA ILE A 198 28.14 44.10 -7.55
C ILE A 198 27.09 44.86 -8.38
N SER A 199 27.47 45.92 -9.08
CA SER A 199 26.52 46.75 -9.84
C SER A 199 25.86 45.99 -11.00
N GLU A 200 26.60 45.13 -11.69
CA GLU A 200 26.05 44.28 -12.75
C GLU A 200 25.09 43.26 -12.17
N GLN A 201 25.51 42.49 -11.16
CA GLN A 201 24.73 41.39 -10.60
C GLN A 201 23.46 41.83 -9.86
N CYS A 202 23.47 43.01 -9.22
CA CYS A 202 22.37 43.47 -8.36
C CYS A 202 21.42 44.46 -9.02
N TYR A 203 21.95 45.32 -9.90
CA TYR A 203 21.23 46.48 -10.43
C TYR A 203 21.20 46.51 -11.96
N GLY A 204 21.83 45.54 -12.65
CA GLY A 204 21.90 45.52 -14.12
C GLY A 204 22.70 46.68 -14.70
N GLY A 205 23.78 47.08 -14.01
CA GLY A 205 24.65 48.21 -14.39
C GLY A 205 25.61 47.92 -15.55
N HIS A 206 26.70 48.70 -15.62
CA HIS A 206 27.80 48.50 -16.59
C HIS A 206 28.44 47.10 -16.45
N ALA A 207 29.13 46.65 -17.51
CA ALA A 207 29.85 45.38 -17.50
C ALA A 207 30.79 45.24 -16.29
N ALA A 208 30.77 44.09 -15.61
CA ALA A 208 31.63 43.79 -14.46
C ALA A 208 33.11 43.73 -14.84
N MET A 209 33.41 43.49 -16.12
CA MET A 209 34.77 43.49 -16.63
C MET A 209 35.28 44.93 -16.84
N MET A 210 36.54 45.16 -16.47
CA MET A 210 37.27 46.37 -16.84
C MET A 210 38.27 46.03 -17.94
N THR A 211 38.11 46.64 -19.12
CA THR A 211 39.00 46.41 -20.28
C THR A 211 40.40 46.96 -20.02
N HIS A 212 41.43 46.40 -20.67
CA HIS A 212 42.82 46.81 -20.46
C HIS A 212 43.03 48.35 -20.54
N GLN A 213 42.38 49.02 -21.50
CA GLN A 213 42.46 50.47 -21.65
C GLN A 213 41.74 51.24 -20.53
N GLU A 214 40.58 50.76 -20.06
CA GLU A 214 39.88 51.36 -18.93
C GLU A 214 40.69 51.30 -17.64
N ILE A 215 41.42 50.20 -17.41
CA ILE A 215 42.29 50.04 -16.24
C ILE A 215 43.38 51.12 -16.26
N ILE A 216 44.06 51.29 -17.39
CA ILE A 216 45.13 52.29 -17.52
C ILE A 216 44.57 53.71 -17.36
N MET A 217 43.44 54.04 -17.99
CA MET A 217 42.79 55.34 -17.85
C MET A 217 42.40 55.64 -16.38
N TRP A 218 41.85 54.64 -15.67
CA TRP A 218 41.47 54.80 -14.26
C TRP A 218 42.69 55.00 -13.36
N LEU A 219 43.76 54.23 -13.58
CA LEU A 219 45.00 54.31 -12.81
C LEU A 219 45.76 55.62 -13.07
N MET A 220 45.79 56.12 -14.31
CA MET A 220 46.36 57.43 -14.63
C MET A 220 45.66 58.55 -13.86
N LYS A 221 44.32 58.48 -13.77
CA LYS A 221 43.52 59.44 -13.01
C LYS A 221 43.79 59.37 -11.50
N SER A 222 44.09 58.17 -10.98
CA SER A 222 44.29 57.92 -9.56
C SER A 222 45.70 58.25 -9.05
N ASN A 223 46.75 57.92 -9.82
CA ASN A 223 48.13 57.86 -9.30
C ASN A 223 49.14 58.81 -9.97
N LYS A 224 48.73 59.65 -10.94
CA LYS A 224 49.61 60.64 -11.62
C LYS A 224 50.98 60.08 -12.07
N THR A 225 51.04 58.84 -12.55
CA THR A 225 52.24 58.18 -13.06
C THR A 225 52.29 58.16 -14.60
N ASN A 226 53.48 57.97 -15.18
CA ASN A 226 53.67 57.81 -16.63
C ASN A 226 52.96 56.54 -17.14
N GLY A 227 52.36 56.62 -18.34
CA GLY A 227 51.54 55.54 -18.89
C GLY A 227 52.27 54.23 -19.21
N SER A 228 53.51 54.32 -19.72
CA SER A 228 54.31 53.15 -20.11
C SER A 228 54.75 52.31 -18.91
N GLU A 229 55.10 52.96 -17.80
CA GLU A 229 55.45 52.30 -16.53
C GLU A 229 54.27 51.52 -15.95
N LEU A 230 53.07 52.08 -16.10
CA LEU A 230 51.83 51.48 -15.63
C LEU A 230 51.41 50.27 -16.48
N GLU A 231 51.66 50.34 -17.79
CA GLU A 231 51.43 49.23 -18.72
C GLU A 231 52.31 48.03 -18.38
N HIS A 232 53.59 48.27 -18.05
CA HIS A 232 54.50 47.22 -17.62
C HIS A 232 54.06 46.57 -16.29
N ARG A 233 53.69 47.39 -15.29
CA ARG A 233 53.18 46.91 -13.99
C ARG A 233 51.86 46.15 -14.11
N LEU A 234 50.96 46.59 -14.99
CA LEU A 234 49.69 45.92 -15.26
C LEU A 234 49.92 44.56 -15.94
N ARG A 235 50.89 44.47 -16.86
CA ARG A 235 51.30 43.21 -17.47
C ARG A 235 51.83 42.23 -16.42
N SER A 236 52.73 42.68 -15.54
CA SER A 236 53.25 41.89 -14.42
C SER A 236 52.13 41.43 -13.48
N LEU A 237 51.17 42.29 -13.17
CA LEU A 237 49.99 41.94 -12.38
C LEU A 237 49.15 40.84 -13.06
N LYS A 238 48.88 40.94 -14.37
CA LYS A 238 48.10 39.92 -15.08
C LYS A 238 48.78 38.55 -15.07
N VAL A 239 50.12 38.49 -15.18
CA VAL A 239 50.88 37.24 -15.02
C VAL A 239 50.68 36.63 -13.63
N LEU A 240 50.71 37.47 -12.58
CA LEU A 240 50.45 37.03 -11.21
C LEU A 240 49.01 36.53 -11.02
N LEU A 241 48.03 37.15 -11.66
CA LEU A 241 46.62 36.75 -11.59
C LEU A 241 46.34 35.43 -12.30
N VAL A 242 46.96 35.19 -13.45
CA VAL A 242 46.88 33.89 -14.14
C VAL A 242 47.52 32.78 -13.29
N SER A 243 48.57 33.10 -12.55
CA SER A 243 49.27 32.14 -11.67
C SER A 243 48.55 31.90 -10.33
N ASN A 244 47.66 32.80 -9.92
CA ASN A 244 46.98 32.80 -8.61
C ASN A 244 45.47 33.01 -8.76
N SER A 245 44.77 31.98 -9.24
CA SER A 245 43.32 32.02 -9.47
C SER A 245 42.47 32.21 -8.21
N HIS A 246 43.03 31.95 -7.02
CA HIS A 246 42.37 32.11 -5.72
C HIS A 246 42.30 33.55 -5.22
N TRP A 247 42.95 34.51 -5.90
CA TRP A 247 42.87 35.93 -5.55
C TRP A 247 41.51 36.59 -5.88
N GLY A 248 40.57 35.82 -6.46
CA GLY A 248 39.21 36.28 -6.78
C GLY A 248 39.10 37.26 -7.95
N ILE A 249 40.23 37.60 -8.59
CA ILE A 249 40.30 38.41 -9.81
C ILE A 249 40.77 37.50 -10.95
N GLN A 250 39.95 37.35 -11.99
CA GLN A 250 40.29 36.59 -13.18
C GLN A 250 40.59 37.52 -14.36
N VAL A 251 41.56 37.12 -15.18
CA VAL A 251 41.83 37.77 -16.46
C VAL A 251 40.90 37.16 -17.50
N VAL A 252 40.06 38.00 -18.10
CA VAL A 252 39.00 37.60 -19.02
C VAL A 252 39.29 38.21 -20.39
N ASP A 253 38.99 37.48 -21.45
CA ASP A 253 39.15 38.01 -22.81
C ASP A 253 38.13 39.12 -23.10
N SER A 254 38.62 40.23 -23.66
CA SER A 254 37.83 41.44 -23.93
C SER A 254 36.72 41.22 -24.97
N ALA A 255 36.81 40.17 -25.81
CA ALA A 255 35.85 39.87 -26.86
C ALA A 255 34.73 38.89 -26.44
N THR A 256 34.99 37.98 -25.50
CA THR A 256 34.09 36.86 -25.18
C THR A 256 33.54 36.86 -23.76
N GLY A 257 34.14 37.62 -22.83
CA GLY A 257 33.62 37.74 -21.45
C GLY A 257 33.73 36.48 -20.59
N ASN A 258 34.37 35.41 -21.08
CA ASN A 258 34.56 34.14 -20.37
C ASN A 258 36.03 33.94 -19.98
N ALA A 259 36.28 33.24 -18.87
CA ALA A 259 37.60 32.76 -18.50
C ALA A 259 38.08 31.75 -19.56
N ALA A 260 39.27 32.01 -20.11
CA ALA A 260 39.79 31.37 -21.30
C ALA A 260 40.00 29.85 -21.14
N GLU A 261 39.16 29.03 -21.78
CA GLU A 261 39.43 27.59 -21.95
C GLU A 261 40.22 27.27 -23.24
N SER A 262 40.46 28.24 -24.14
CA SER A 262 41.11 27.99 -25.44
C SER A 262 42.08 29.06 -25.95
N ILE A 263 42.36 30.12 -25.17
CA ILE A 263 43.20 31.25 -25.61
C ILE A 263 44.57 31.16 -24.93
N SER A 264 45.65 31.37 -25.69
CA SER A 264 47.01 31.40 -25.15
C SER A 264 47.15 32.42 -24.02
N ASN A 265 47.70 32.00 -22.88
CA ASN A 265 47.95 32.84 -21.70
C ASN A 265 48.69 34.15 -22.05
N ARG A 266 49.51 34.15 -23.11
CA ARG A 266 50.21 35.35 -23.59
C ARG A 266 49.27 36.41 -24.16
N HIS A 267 48.31 36.00 -25.00
CA HIS A 267 47.32 36.92 -25.56
C HIS A 267 46.41 37.48 -24.46
N LEU A 268 46.04 36.63 -23.50
CA LEU A 268 45.21 37.03 -22.34
C LEU A 268 45.92 38.05 -21.44
N VAL A 269 47.22 37.89 -21.21
CA VAL A 269 48.04 38.86 -20.45
C VAL A 269 48.17 40.18 -21.20
N ASP A 270 48.34 40.16 -22.53
CA ASP A 270 48.54 41.39 -23.29
C ASP A 270 47.23 42.18 -23.46
N THR A 271 46.11 41.53 -23.82
CA THR A 271 44.86 42.24 -24.22
C THR A 271 43.66 42.00 -23.29
N GLY A 272 43.75 41.06 -22.35
CA GLY A 272 42.65 40.70 -21.45
C GLY A 272 42.25 41.81 -20.47
N GLY A 273 40.97 41.85 -20.13
CA GLY A 273 40.41 42.66 -19.06
C GLY A 273 40.45 41.93 -17.71
N LEU A 274 40.06 42.62 -16.64
CA LEU A 274 39.97 42.06 -15.29
C LEU A 274 38.51 42.02 -14.84
N ALA A 275 38.08 40.89 -14.25
CA ALA A 275 36.76 40.73 -13.66
C ALA A 275 36.85 39.98 -12.33
N VAL A 276 35.93 40.25 -11.41
CA VAL A 276 35.81 39.54 -10.13
C VAL A 276 34.69 38.51 -10.26
N THR A 277 35.02 37.24 -10.04
CA THR A 277 34.09 36.11 -10.20
C THR A 277 33.11 36.01 -9.03
N ASP A 278 33.60 36.26 -7.80
CA ASP A 278 32.82 36.15 -6.57
C ASP A 278 32.84 37.49 -5.79
N PRO A 279 31.93 38.43 -6.12
CA PRO A 279 31.84 39.70 -5.41
C PRO A 279 31.15 39.56 -4.04
N ASP A 280 31.51 40.44 -3.12
CA ASP A 280 30.87 40.56 -1.80
C ASP A 280 29.49 41.24 -1.93
N LEU A 281 28.50 40.46 -2.31
CA LEU A 281 27.16 40.97 -2.57
C LEU A 281 26.50 41.52 -1.28
N PRO A 282 25.82 42.68 -1.35
CA PRO A 282 25.01 43.16 -0.23
C PRO A 282 23.87 42.17 0.04
N PHE A 283 23.55 41.98 1.32
CA PHE A 283 22.61 40.96 1.80
C PHE A 283 21.30 40.93 1.00
N PHE A 284 20.69 42.09 0.73
CA PHE A 284 19.43 42.18 0.00
C PHE A 284 19.53 41.73 -1.47
N CYS A 285 20.65 41.96 -2.13
CA CYS A 285 20.87 41.52 -3.51
C CYS A 285 21.06 40.00 -3.57
N TYR A 286 21.92 39.46 -2.70
CA TYR A 286 22.11 38.02 -2.57
C TYR A 286 20.78 37.31 -2.26
N LEU A 287 20.03 37.86 -1.29
CA LEU A 287 18.73 37.34 -0.91
C LEU A 287 17.75 37.37 -2.08
N LYS A 288 17.62 38.48 -2.80
CA LYS A 288 16.72 38.60 -3.96
C LYS A 288 17.00 37.53 -5.01
N THR A 289 18.26 37.40 -5.44
CA THR A 289 18.64 36.48 -6.53
C THR A 289 18.48 35.02 -6.10
N LYS A 290 18.85 34.66 -4.87
CA LYS A 290 18.71 33.29 -4.36
C LYS A 290 17.25 32.94 -4.05
N VAL A 291 16.49 33.85 -3.43
CA VAL A 291 15.07 33.63 -3.10
C VAL A 291 14.24 33.48 -4.37
N GLN A 292 14.45 34.29 -5.40
CA GLN A 292 13.70 34.17 -6.65
C GLN A 292 13.88 32.78 -7.30
N GLY A 293 15.11 32.26 -7.32
CA GLY A 293 15.40 30.91 -7.84
C GLY A 293 14.81 29.79 -6.98
N ILE A 294 14.86 29.93 -5.65
CA ILE A 294 14.28 28.94 -4.72
C ILE A 294 12.76 28.93 -4.82
N MET A 295 12.12 30.10 -4.87
CA MET A 295 10.67 30.25 -4.95
C MET A 295 10.08 29.59 -6.20
N PHE A 296 10.74 29.75 -7.36
CA PHE A 296 10.31 29.09 -8.59
C PHE A 296 10.39 27.55 -8.47
N LYS A 297 11.47 27.01 -7.90
CA LYS A 297 11.61 25.56 -7.68
C LYS A 297 10.55 25.02 -6.73
N VAL A 298 10.29 25.72 -5.62
CA VAL A 298 9.23 25.35 -4.66
C VAL A 298 7.86 25.35 -5.34
N LEU A 299 7.55 26.38 -6.12
CA LEU A 299 6.29 26.46 -6.87
C LEU A 299 6.12 25.28 -7.84
N CYS A 300 7.15 24.96 -8.64
CA CYS A 300 7.10 23.82 -9.55
C CYS A 300 6.86 22.49 -8.81
N THR A 301 7.53 22.28 -7.67
CA THR A 301 7.32 21.06 -6.87
C THR A 301 5.91 20.98 -6.28
N ALA A 302 5.37 22.10 -5.80
CA ALA A 302 4.01 22.17 -5.27
C ALA A 302 2.97 21.85 -6.36
N VAL A 303 3.11 22.45 -7.55
CA VAL A 303 2.23 22.15 -8.69
C VAL A 303 2.30 20.67 -9.06
N GLY A 304 3.50 20.06 -9.07
CA GLY A 304 3.66 18.62 -9.31
C GLY A 304 2.88 17.76 -8.30
N VAL A 305 2.95 18.10 -7.00
CA VAL A 305 2.19 17.40 -5.96
C VAL A 305 0.68 17.54 -6.15
N PHE A 306 0.19 18.75 -6.49
CA PHE A 306 -1.23 18.97 -6.76
C PHE A 306 -1.73 18.18 -7.96
N VAL A 307 -0.94 18.08 -9.03
CA VAL A 307 -1.29 17.27 -10.20
C VAL A 307 -1.39 15.79 -9.84
N LEU A 308 -0.42 15.25 -9.08
CA LEU A 308 -0.46 13.86 -8.62
C LEU A 308 -1.66 13.57 -7.71
N TYR A 309 -1.99 14.52 -6.83
CA TYR A 309 -3.17 14.40 -5.97
C TYR A 309 -4.48 14.45 -6.79
N GLY A 310 -4.56 15.31 -7.80
CA GLY A 310 -5.68 15.36 -8.74
C GLY A 310 -5.87 14.05 -9.51
N ILE A 311 -4.77 13.45 -9.99
CA ILE A 311 -4.80 12.13 -10.66
C ILE A 311 -5.32 11.06 -9.70
N LYS A 312 -4.86 11.04 -8.42
CA LYS A 312 -5.35 10.09 -7.41
C LYS A 312 -6.85 10.21 -7.19
N LEU A 313 -7.37 11.43 -7.04
CA LEU A 313 -8.81 11.64 -6.86
C LEU A 313 -9.60 11.23 -8.11
N ALA A 314 -9.08 11.52 -9.30
CA ALA A 314 -9.70 11.13 -10.56
C ALA A 314 -9.74 9.60 -10.73
N THR A 315 -8.68 8.87 -10.37
CA THR A 315 -8.67 7.40 -10.42
C THR A 315 -9.63 6.80 -9.41
N GLN A 316 -9.68 7.30 -8.18
CA GLN A 316 -10.65 6.86 -7.18
C GLN A 316 -12.09 7.11 -7.63
N TRP A 317 -12.36 8.30 -8.18
CA TRP A 317 -13.67 8.63 -8.74
C TRP A 317 -14.04 7.71 -9.91
N TYR A 318 -13.08 7.40 -10.80
CA TYR A 318 -13.31 6.49 -11.92
C TYR A 318 -13.63 5.07 -11.47
N ILE A 319 -12.87 4.52 -10.52
CA ILE A 319 -13.12 3.18 -9.96
C ILE A 319 -14.50 3.12 -9.33
N TRP A 320 -14.83 4.10 -8.48
CA TRP A 320 -16.13 4.19 -7.83
C TRP A 320 -17.28 4.34 -8.83
N ARG A 321 -17.08 5.11 -9.90
CA ARG A 321 -18.07 5.23 -10.98
C ARG A 321 -18.30 3.89 -11.68
N ARG A 322 -17.22 3.15 -11.96
CA ARG A 322 -17.29 1.82 -12.56
C ARG A 322 -17.99 0.80 -11.65
N GLU A 323 -17.77 0.86 -10.35
CA GLU A 323 -18.45 0.00 -9.38
C GLU A 323 -19.95 0.28 -9.32
N ARG A 324 -20.37 1.55 -9.31
CA ARG A 324 -21.79 1.91 -9.40
C ARG A 324 -22.46 1.38 -10.66
N ASP A 325 -21.82 1.57 -11.81
CA ASP A 325 -22.35 1.06 -13.09
C ASP A 325 -22.51 -0.49 -13.04
N LYS A 326 -21.56 -1.22 -12.44
CA LYS A 326 -21.67 -2.67 -12.24
C LYS A 326 -22.82 -3.05 -11.30
N VAL A 327 -22.98 -2.34 -10.18
CA VAL A 327 -24.06 -2.59 -9.21
C VAL A 327 -25.43 -2.37 -9.86
N GLU A 328 -25.59 -1.33 -10.69
CA GLU A 328 -26.83 -1.11 -11.44
C GLU A 328 -27.13 -2.26 -12.42
N VAL A 329 -26.11 -2.79 -13.10
CA VAL A 329 -26.25 -3.96 -13.97
C VAL A 329 -26.64 -5.21 -13.17
N TYR A 330 -25.98 -5.50 -12.05
CA TYR A 330 -26.31 -6.68 -11.24
C TYR A 330 -27.71 -6.59 -10.64
N LYS A 331 -28.12 -5.41 -10.17
CA LYS A 331 -29.49 -5.17 -9.71
C LYS A 331 -30.52 -5.37 -10.82
N MET A 332 -30.19 -5.01 -12.06
CA MET A 332 -31.06 -5.28 -13.21
C MET A 332 -31.17 -6.78 -13.50
N VAL A 333 -30.05 -7.50 -13.47
CA VAL A 333 -30.00 -8.96 -13.66
C VAL A 333 -30.82 -9.68 -12.59
N GLU A 334 -30.69 -9.30 -11.33
CA GLU A 334 -31.46 -9.87 -10.20
C GLU A 334 -32.97 -9.76 -10.45
N ARG A 335 -33.46 -8.57 -10.83
CA ARG A 335 -34.88 -8.36 -11.16
C ARG A 335 -35.35 -9.19 -12.34
N ILE A 336 -34.50 -9.38 -13.36
CA ILE A 336 -34.81 -10.28 -14.50
C ILE A 336 -34.98 -11.71 -14.00
N ILE A 337 -34.06 -12.19 -13.17
CA ILE A 337 -34.08 -13.55 -12.63
C ILE A 337 -35.31 -13.76 -11.74
N GLU A 338 -35.61 -12.83 -10.84
CA GLU A 338 -36.81 -12.88 -9.98
C GLU A 338 -38.09 -12.99 -10.80
N LEU A 339 -38.20 -12.21 -11.88
CA LEU A 339 -39.35 -12.23 -12.78
C LEU A 339 -39.48 -13.58 -13.49
N LEU A 340 -38.38 -14.13 -14.01
CA LEU A 340 -38.37 -15.45 -14.67
C LEU A 340 -38.75 -16.58 -13.69
N VAL A 341 -38.19 -16.57 -12.48
CA VAL A 341 -38.48 -17.56 -11.44
C VAL A 341 -39.94 -17.47 -10.98
N ASN A 342 -40.46 -16.27 -10.75
CA ASN A 342 -41.85 -16.06 -10.35
C ASN A 342 -42.82 -16.48 -11.45
N HIS A 343 -42.52 -16.17 -12.72
CA HIS A 343 -43.32 -16.61 -13.85
C HIS A 343 -43.37 -18.14 -13.93
N GLN A 344 -42.24 -18.83 -13.73
CA GLN A 344 -42.22 -20.30 -13.70
C GLN A 344 -43.05 -20.87 -12.55
N LYS A 345 -42.96 -20.31 -11.34
CA LYS A 345 -43.76 -20.75 -10.18
C LYS A 345 -45.27 -20.57 -10.41
N ASN A 346 -45.66 -19.49 -11.09
CA ASN A 346 -47.06 -19.17 -11.35
C ASN A 346 -47.62 -19.83 -12.63
N THR A 347 -46.79 -20.53 -13.40
CA THR A 347 -47.22 -21.22 -14.63
C THR A 347 -47.78 -22.60 -14.28
N SER A 348 -49.09 -22.78 -14.48
CA SER A 348 -49.78 -24.08 -14.30
C SER A 348 -49.34 -25.13 -15.32
N ALA A 349 -49.46 -26.42 -14.95
CA ALA A 349 -49.18 -27.57 -15.80
C ALA A 349 -49.99 -27.51 -17.12
N GLY A 350 -49.37 -27.04 -18.20
CA GLY A 350 -49.98 -26.92 -19.53
C GLY A 350 -49.61 -25.66 -20.32
N LYS A 351 -49.09 -24.60 -19.69
CA LYS A 351 -48.51 -23.44 -20.39
C LYS A 351 -47.00 -23.55 -20.45
N GLN A 352 -46.41 -23.18 -21.59
CA GLN A 352 -44.96 -23.27 -21.75
C GLN A 352 -44.25 -22.19 -20.91
N PRO A 353 -43.20 -22.54 -20.13
CA PRO A 353 -42.59 -21.66 -19.13
C PRO A 353 -41.52 -20.74 -19.74
N PHE A 354 -41.81 -20.08 -20.87
CA PHE A 354 -40.89 -19.14 -21.52
C PHE A 354 -41.48 -17.73 -21.54
N LEU A 355 -40.61 -16.72 -21.58
CA LEU A 355 -41.01 -15.32 -21.58
C LEU A 355 -40.23 -14.51 -22.63
N ALA A 356 -40.93 -13.72 -23.44
CA ALA A 356 -40.30 -12.90 -24.48
C ALA A 356 -39.46 -11.78 -23.89
N VAL A 357 -38.24 -11.57 -24.41
CA VAL A 357 -37.29 -10.56 -23.89
C VAL A 357 -37.88 -9.14 -23.93
N ASN A 358 -38.68 -8.83 -24.94
CA ASN A 358 -39.37 -7.54 -25.04
C ASN A 358 -40.40 -7.35 -23.91
N HIS A 359 -41.12 -8.41 -23.55
CA HIS A 359 -42.09 -8.35 -22.47
C HIS A 359 -41.42 -8.18 -21.11
N ILE A 360 -40.27 -8.85 -20.88
CA ILE A 360 -39.46 -8.68 -19.67
C ILE A 360 -38.97 -7.24 -19.54
N ARG A 361 -38.47 -6.65 -20.62
CA ARG A 361 -38.02 -5.25 -20.65
C ARG A 361 -39.17 -4.31 -20.27
N ASP A 362 -40.34 -4.54 -20.84
CA ASP A 362 -41.49 -3.65 -20.69
C ASP A 362 -42.15 -3.78 -19.31
N GLN A 363 -42.03 -4.94 -18.64
CA GLN A 363 -42.42 -5.10 -17.23
C GLN A 363 -41.42 -4.49 -16.25
N LEU A 364 -40.11 -4.52 -16.55
CA LEU A 364 -39.07 -4.05 -15.63
C LEU A 364 -38.73 -2.57 -15.79
N ILE A 365 -38.91 -2.00 -16.98
CA ILE A 365 -38.51 -0.63 -17.31
C ILE A 365 -39.72 0.16 -17.81
N PRO A 366 -40.24 1.10 -17.00
CA PRO A 366 -41.30 2.02 -17.41
C PRO A 366 -40.89 2.83 -18.66
N PRO A 367 -41.85 3.24 -19.52
CA PRO A 367 -41.58 4.04 -20.72
C PRO A 367 -40.63 5.25 -20.54
N PRO A 368 -40.74 6.09 -19.48
CA PRO A 368 -39.85 7.25 -19.34
C PRO A 368 -38.38 6.89 -19.09
N ASP A 369 -38.10 5.70 -18.53
CA ASP A 369 -36.76 5.30 -18.12
C ASP A 369 -36.00 4.51 -19.19
N ARG A 370 -36.63 4.22 -20.34
CA ARG A 370 -36.06 3.35 -21.38
C ARG A 370 -34.74 3.88 -21.96
N SER A 371 -34.63 5.19 -22.15
CA SER A 371 -33.39 5.81 -22.68
C SER A 371 -32.25 5.75 -21.66
N ARG A 372 -32.55 6.08 -20.39
CA ARG A 372 -31.59 6.10 -19.27
C ARG A 372 -31.03 4.71 -18.98
N LEU A 373 -31.88 3.70 -18.94
CA LEU A 373 -31.49 2.32 -18.60
C LEU A 373 -31.11 1.47 -19.82
N ALA A 374 -31.14 2.00 -21.05
CA ALA A 374 -30.80 1.24 -22.26
C ALA A 374 -29.40 0.61 -22.21
N LYS A 375 -28.40 1.36 -21.71
CA LYS A 375 -27.02 0.86 -21.57
C LYS A 375 -26.94 -0.27 -20.55
N VAL A 376 -27.59 -0.09 -19.39
CA VAL A 376 -27.64 -1.09 -18.31
C VAL A 376 -28.36 -2.35 -18.78
N TRP A 377 -29.50 -2.21 -19.49
CA TRP A 377 -30.24 -3.32 -20.08
C TRP A 377 -29.39 -4.12 -21.06
N LYS A 378 -28.69 -3.46 -21.98
CA LYS A 378 -27.82 -4.14 -22.95
C LYS A 378 -26.69 -4.92 -22.26
N GLN A 379 -26.08 -4.34 -21.24
CA GLN A 379 -25.03 -5.01 -20.45
C GLN A 379 -25.57 -6.18 -19.63
N ALA A 380 -26.76 -6.04 -19.02
CA ALA A 380 -27.42 -7.12 -18.28
C ALA A 380 -27.78 -8.30 -19.20
N VAL A 381 -28.35 -8.03 -20.38
CA VAL A 381 -28.65 -9.06 -21.39
C VAL A 381 -27.40 -9.81 -21.81
N GLN A 382 -26.29 -9.10 -22.04
CA GLN A 382 -25.01 -9.72 -22.40
C GLN A 382 -24.47 -10.57 -21.25
N TRP A 383 -24.53 -10.06 -20.01
CA TRP A 383 -24.10 -10.80 -18.83
C TRP A 383 -24.88 -12.11 -18.64
N ILE A 384 -26.21 -12.08 -18.82
CA ILE A 384 -27.05 -13.28 -18.73
C ILE A 384 -26.63 -14.32 -19.77
N LYS A 385 -26.39 -13.91 -21.02
CA LYS A 385 -25.96 -14.81 -22.09
C LYS A 385 -24.61 -15.47 -21.80
N ASP A 386 -23.67 -14.72 -21.23
CA ASP A 386 -22.29 -15.17 -21.04
C ASP A 386 -22.09 -15.90 -19.70
N SER A 387 -22.84 -15.55 -18.64
CA SER A 387 -22.56 -15.95 -17.25
C SER A 387 -23.68 -16.75 -16.57
N GLU A 388 -24.94 -16.66 -17.02
CA GLU A 388 -26.06 -17.31 -16.32
C GLU A 388 -26.52 -18.59 -17.03
N SER A 389 -25.95 -19.72 -16.63
CA SER A 389 -26.27 -21.02 -17.23
C SER A 389 -27.69 -21.51 -16.93
N ARG A 390 -28.38 -20.94 -15.94
CA ARG A 390 -29.76 -21.32 -15.58
C ARG A 390 -30.81 -20.68 -16.46
N VAL A 391 -30.46 -19.69 -17.29
CA VAL A 391 -31.37 -19.07 -18.25
C VAL A 391 -31.04 -19.56 -19.65
N ARG A 392 -31.95 -20.30 -20.26
CA ARG A 392 -31.81 -20.70 -21.66
C ARG A 392 -32.38 -19.64 -22.58
N CYS A 393 -31.55 -19.17 -23.52
CA CYS A 393 -31.93 -18.23 -24.57
C CYS A 393 -32.33 -19.01 -25.83
N GLU A 394 -33.57 -18.87 -26.28
CA GLU A 394 -34.11 -19.59 -27.44
C GLU A 394 -34.84 -18.59 -28.38
N MET A 395 -34.99 -18.93 -29.66
CA MET A 395 -35.89 -18.22 -30.58
C MET A 395 -37.16 -19.06 -30.73
N GLN A 396 -38.32 -18.43 -30.56
CA GLN A 396 -39.60 -19.11 -30.62
C GLN A 396 -40.61 -18.34 -31.46
N SER A 397 -41.38 -19.05 -32.28
CA SER A 397 -42.46 -18.46 -33.06
C SER A 397 -43.69 -18.26 -32.18
N ILE A 398 -44.08 -17.00 -31.98
CA ILE A 398 -45.30 -16.61 -31.26
C ILE A 398 -46.18 -15.91 -32.29
N ALA A 399 -47.37 -16.46 -32.56
CA ALA A 399 -48.30 -15.92 -33.57
C ALA A 399 -47.72 -15.79 -34.99
N GLY A 400 -46.75 -16.63 -35.37
CA GLY A 400 -46.14 -16.64 -36.71
C GLY A 400 -44.89 -15.76 -36.86
N GLU A 401 -44.50 -15.00 -35.83
CA GLU A 401 -43.28 -14.20 -35.80
C GLU A 401 -42.25 -14.78 -34.83
N GLU A 402 -40.96 -14.71 -35.16
CA GLU A 402 -39.87 -15.22 -34.32
C GLU A 402 -39.45 -14.18 -33.27
N PHE A 403 -39.54 -14.57 -32.00
CA PHE A 403 -39.11 -13.73 -30.87
C PHE A 403 -38.02 -14.41 -30.04
N PRO A 404 -37.03 -13.64 -29.54
CA PRO A 404 -36.10 -14.14 -28.55
C PRO A 404 -36.84 -14.31 -27.23
N VAL A 405 -36.77 -15.52 -26.68
CA VAL A 405 -37.41 -15.90 -25.42
C VAL A 405 -36.37 -16.39 -24.43
N TRP A 406 -36.66 -16.16 -23.14
CA TRP A 406 -35.88 -16.67 -22.02
C TRP A 406 -36.69 -17.70 -21.25
N ARG A 407 -36.03 -18.80 -20.90
CA ARG A 407 -36.59 -19.89 -20.12
C ARG A 407 -35.69 -20.19 -18.93
N TRP A 408 -36.27 -20.17 -17.73
CA TRP A 408 -35.56 -20.59 -16.53
C TRP A 408 -35.45 -22.12 -16.49
N LEU A 409 -34.26 -22.63 -16.17
CA LEU A 409 -33.98 -24.04 -15.98
C LEU A 409 -34.05 -24.36 -14.48
N PRO A 410 -35.01 -25.17 -14.01
CA PRO A 410 -35.02 -25.61 -12.62
C PRO A 410 -33.76 -26.44 -12.33
N HIS A 411 -33.19 -26.24 -11.14
CA HIS A 411 -32.12 -27.10 -10.64
C HIS A 411 -32.64 -28.54 -10.50
N ALA A 412 -31.80 -29.55 -10.71
CA ALA A 412 -32.20 -30.96 -10.74
C ALA A 412 -32.92 -31.45 -9.45
N SER A 413 -32.87 -30.68 -8.36
CA SER A 413 -33.59 -30.92 -7.11
C SER A 413 -35.07 -30.52 -7.14
N THR A 414 -35.52 -29.63 -8.04
CA THR A 414 -36.93 -29.16 -8.08
C THR A 414 -37.84 -30.01 -8.98
N THR A 415 -37.28 -30.99 -9.68
CA THR A 415 -38.07 -31.93 -10.53
C THR A 415 -38.79 -33.02 -9.72
N TYR A 416 -38.85 -32.92 -8.38
CA TYR A 416 -39.63 -33.82 -7.51
C TYR A 416 -41.02 -33.31 -7.15
N ALA A 417 -41.34 -32.03 -7.37
CA ALA A 417 -42.64 -31.48 -6.97
C ALA A 417 -43.69 -31.41 -8.08
N SER A 418 -43.31 -31.58 -9.37
CA SER A 418 -44.24 -31.45 -10.51
C SER A 418 -44.37 -32.71 -11.38
N SER A 419 -43.93 -33.86 -10.87
CA SER A 419 -44.15 -35.16 -11.51
C SER A 419 -44.84 -36.14 -10.55
N LYS A 420 -45.91 -35.69 -9.90
CA LYS A 420 -46.99 -36.58 -9.46
C LYS A 420 -48.08 -36.44 -10.50
N VAL A 421 -48.08 -37.34 -11.47
CA VAL A 421 -49.18 -37.77 -12.36
C VAL A 421 -48.50 -38.26 -13.64
N LEU A 422 -48.61 -39.57 -13.87
CA LEU A 422 -48.18 -40.33 -15.06
C LEU A 422 -46.67 -40.67 -15.15
N ALA A 423 -46.20 -41.53 -14.24
CA ALA A 423 -45.14 -42.48 -14.56
C ALA A 423 -45.23 -43.66 -13.58
N GLU A 424 -46.30 -44.43 -13.72
CA GLU A 424 -46.36 -45.78 -13.16
C GLU A 424 -45.56 -46.66 -14.12
N GLN A 425 -44.43 -47.18 -13.60
CA GLN A 425 -43.57 -48.27 -14.10
C GLN A 425 -42.08 -47.87 -14.14
N SER A 426 -41.32 -48.52 -13.25
CA SER A 426 -39.85 -48.66 -13.22
C SER A 426 -39.01 -47.41 -12.97
N THR A 427 -38.78 -47.09 -11.69
CA THR A 427 -37.45 -47.07 -11.00
C THR A 427 -37.52 -46.14 -9.77
N PRO A 428 -37.06 -46.58 -8.57
CA PRO A 428 -36.96 -45.68 -7.43
C PRO A 428 -35.80 -44.71 -7.68
N ARG A 429 -36.11 -43.42 -7.60
CA ARG A 429 -35.15 -42.32 -7.71
C ARG A 429 -34.16 -42.43 -6.53
N ARG A 430 -32.89 -42.70 -6.85
CA ARG A 430 -31.80 -43.00 -5.90
C ARG A 430 -31.38 -41.73 -5.14
N ASN A 431 -31.63 -41.68 -3.83
CA ASN A 431 -31.11 -40.64 -2.93
C ASN A 431 -29.65 -40.96 -2.60
N ASN A 432 -28.72 -40.49 -3.41
CA ASN A 432 -27.30 -40.54 -3.07
C ASN A 432 -27.01 -39.39 -2.09
N LYS A 433 -26.73 -39.72 -0.82
CA LYS A 433 -26.25 -38.74 0.15
C LYS A 433 -24.85 -38.29 -0.25
N VAL A 434 -24.51 -37.01 -0.17
CA VAL A 434 -23.18 -36.51 -0.59
C VAL A 434 -22.77 -35.34 0.29
N TRP A 435 -21.45 -35.17 0.50
CA TRP A 435 -20.85 -33.97 1.09
C TRP A 435 -20.87 -32.80 0.10
N GLN A 436 -21.44 -31.65 0.47
CA GLN A 436 -21.74 -30.53 -0.43
C GLN A 436 -20.86 -29.28 -0.22
N GLY A 437 -19.77 -29.42 0.54
CA GLY A 437 -18.83 -28.33 0.83
C GLY A 437 -19.01 -27.72 2.22
N GLN A 438 -18.14 -26.77 2.56
CA GLN A 438 -18.04 -26.15 3.87
C GLN A 438 -18.74 -24.78 3.92
N ALA A 439 -19.52 -24.52 4.97
CA ALA A 439 -20.28 -23.29 5.18
C ALA A 439 -19.42 -22.12 5.69
N PHE A 440 -18.41 -22.40 6.51
CA PHE A 440 -17.51 -21.41 7.09
C PHE A 440 -16.14 -22.03 7.41
N ASP A 441 -15.09 -21.21 7.46
CA ASP A 441 -13.72 -21.66 7.73
C ASP A 441 -13.58 -22.20 9.17
N THR A 442 -13.04 -23.42 9.29
CA THR A 442 -12.76 -24.11 10.57
C THR A 442 -11.26 -24.29 10.83
N MET A 443 -10.38 -23.63 10.07
CA MET A 443 -8.94 -23.68 10.28
C MET A 443 -8.54 -23.20 11.68
N THR A 444 -7.36 -23.62 12.13
CA THR A 444 -6.80 -23.25 13.44
C THR A 444 -6.70 -21.72 13.57
N GLY A 445 -7.42 -21.12 14.52
CA GLY A 445 -7.48 -19.67 14.73
C GLY A 445 -8.74 -18.99 14.17
N SER A 446 -9.65 -19.74 13.54
CA SER A 446 -10.99 -19.25 13.20
C SER A 446 -11.84 -19.05 14.47
N PRO A 447 -12.71 -18.03 14.53
CA PRO A 447 -13.65 -17.86 15.65
C PRO A 447 -14.59 -19.07 15.85
N ASN A 448 -14.72 -19.94 14.85
CA ASN A 448 -15.59 -21.13 14.87
C ASN A 448 -14.86 -22.44 15.23
N SER A 449 -13.56 -22.39 15.52
CA SER A 449 -12.76 -23.56 15.91
C SER A 449 -12.05 -23.33 17.26
N PRO A 450 -12.11 -24.28 18.21
CA PRO A 450 -11.33 -24.18 19.43
C PRO A 450 -9.81 -24.17 19.12
N PRO A 451 -9.01 -23.38 19.85
CA PRO A 451 -7.56 -23.25 19.60
C PRO A 451 -6.78 -24.54 19.91
N CYS A 452 -7.31 -25.40 20.79
CA CYS A 452 -6.79 -26.73 21.07
C CYS A 452 -7.94 -27.73 21.20
N SER A 453 -7.67 -28.98 20.85
CA SER A 453 -8.62 -30.10 20.98
C SER A 453 -8.58 -30.63 22.41
N PRO A 454 -9.62 -30.39 23.25
CA PRO A 454 -9.55 -30.73 24.67
C PRO A 454 -9.67 -32.24 24.94
N THR A 455 -10.24 -33.01 24.02
CA THR A 455 -10.53 -34.44 24.21
C THR A 455 -10.44 -35.22 22.89
N PRO A 456 -10.17 -36.54 22.91
CA PRO A 456 -10.09 -37.38 21.71
C PRO A 456 -11.47 -37.86 21.20
N CYS A 457 -12.57 -37.37 21.78
CA CYS A 457 -13.93 -37.83 21.49
C CYS A 457 -14.81 -36.71 20.96
N LEU A 458 -15.63 -37.01 19.95
CA LEU A 458 -16.50 -36.07 19.25
C LEU A 458 -17.95 -36.55 19.25
N LYS A 459 -18.87 -35.59 19.36
CA LYS A 459 -20.31 -35.73 19.08
C LYS A 459 -20.63 -34.94 17.82
N ILE A 460 -21.04 -35.64 16.78
CA ILE A 460 -21.42 -35.10 15.47
C ILE A 460 -22.95 -35.11 15.41
N ARG A 461 -23.58 -34.01 14.96
CA ARG A 461 -25.04 -33.85 14.87
C ARG A 461 -25.45 -33.58 13.42
N HIS A 462 -26.71 -33.90 13.12
CA HIS A 462 -27.36 -33.74 11.81
C HIS A 462 -26.71 -34.57 10.69
N MET A 463 -26.23 -35.77 11.01
CA MET A 463 -25.70 -36.72 10.01
C MET A 463 -26.80 -37.51 9.29
N PHE A 464 -27.99 -37.62 9.90
CA PHE A 464 -29.13 -38.35 9.34
C PHE A 464 -30.43 -37.86 9.98
N ASP A 465 -31.56 -38.24 9.38
CA ASP A 465 -32.91 -38.02 9.92
C ASP A 465 -33.55 -39.39 10.22
N PRO A 466 -33.80 -39.73 11.50
CA PRO A 466 -34.34 -41.04 11.85
C PRO A 466 -35.74 -41.31 11.29
N ASP A 467 -36.50 -40.27 10.92
CA ASP A 467 -37.85 -40.42 10.37
C ASP A 467 -37.82 -40.77 8.86
N VAL A 468 -36.67 -40.58 8.20
CA VAL A 468 -36.48 -40.79 6.75
C VAL A 468 -35.64 -42.03 6.44
N GLU A 469 -34.82 -42.49 7.39
CA GLU A 469 -33.98 -43.69 7.18
C GLU A 469 -34.75 -45.00 7.40
N PHE A 470 -34.79 -45.84 6.37
CA PHE A 470 -35.41 -47.17 6.42
C PHE A 470 -34.37 -48.28 6.14
N GLY A 471 -34.53 -49.43 6.79
CA GLY A 471 -33.63 -50.59 6.67
C GLY A 471 -32.57 -50.71 7.77
N GLU A 472 -31.80 -51.80 7.78
CA GLU A 472 -30.75 -52.02 8.80
C GLU A 472 -29.36 -51.53 8.38
N GLU A 473 -29.14 -51.23 7.10
CA GLU A 473 -27.82 -50.92 6.52
C GLU A 473 -27.47 -49.42 6.51
N TRP A 474 -28.44 -48.53 6.74
CA TRP A 474 -28.18 -47.09 6.73
C TRP A 474 -27.19 -46.61 7.82
N PRO A 475 -27.12 -47.19 9.04
CA PRO A 475 -26.13 -46.77 10.02
C PRO A 475 -24.71 -47.02 9.53
N VAL A 476 -24.47 -48.14 8.84
CA VAL A 476 -23.17 -48.48 8.26
C VAL A 476 -22.76 -47.45 7.21
N ARG A 477 -23.69 -47.03 6.34
CA ARG A 477 -23.43 -45.97 5.35
C ARG A 477 -23.06 -44.63 5.98
N VAL A 478 -23.70 -44.27 7.10
CA VAL A 478 -23.36 -43.05 7.86
C VAL A 478 -21.99 -43.17 8.51
N GLN A 479 -21.63 -44.35 9.05
CA GLN A 479 -20.31 -44.60 9.62
C GLN A 479 -19.22 -44.50 8.54
N ASP A 480 -19.43 -45.18 7.41
CA ASP A 480 -18.46 -45.18 6.31
C ASP A 480 -18.28 -43.76 5.73
N ALA A 481 -19.34 -42.97 5.60
CA ALA A 481 -19.24 -41.59 5.13
C ALA A 481 -18.38 -40.69 6.04
N ILE A 482 -18.42 -40.93 7.36
CA ILE A 482 -17.56 -40.25 8.33
C ILE A 482 -16.12 -40.76 8.21
N LEU A 483 -15.93 -42.07 8.09
CA LEU A 483 -14.61 -42.69 7.96
C LEU A 483 -13.90 -42.27 6.67
N GLU A 484 -14.60 -42.20 5.53
CA GLU A 484 -14.07 -41.69 4.27
C GLU A 484 -13.61 -40.23 4.43
N LYS A 485 -14.47 -39.39 5.01
CA LYS A 485 -14.19 -37.96 5.18
C LYS A 485 -13.02 -37.71 6.15
N CYS A 486 -12.93 -38.49 7.21
CA CYS A 486 -11.85 -38.42 8.19
C CYS A 486 -10.55 -39.03 7.65
N GLY A 487 -10.65 -40.07 6.81
CA GLY A 487 -9.51 -40.73 6.16
C GLY A 487 -8.77 -39.83 5.18
N GLU A 488 -9.47 -38.90 4.50
CA GLU A 488 -8.85 -37.87 3.65
C GLU A 488 -7.84 -37.00 4.42
N GLU A 489 -8.10 -36.72 5.69
CA GLU A 489 -7.25 -35.91 6.58
C GLU A 489 -6.28 -36.76 7.42
N GLY A 490 -6.20 -38.07 7.15
CA GLY A 490 -5.33 -39.00 7.87
C GLY A 490 -5.71 -39.23 9.33
N VAL A 491 -7.00 -39.13 9.67
CA VAL A 491 -7.51 -39.36 11.03
C VAL A 491 -7.59 -40.86 11.34
N VAL A 492 -7.06 -41.26 12.50
CA VAL A 492 -7.19 -42.63 13.01
C VAL A 492 -8.41 -42.71 13.96
N ALA A 493 -9.52 -43.25 13.45
CA ALA A 493 -10.73 -43.52 14.24
C ALA A 493 -10.65 -44.89 14.92
N LEU A 494 -10.94 -44.98 16.22
CA LEU A 494 -10.92 -46.23 16.99
C LEU A 494 -12.31 -46.81 17.24
N HIS A 495 -13.31 -45.94 17.43
CA HIS A 495 -14.68 -46.37 17.69
C HIS A 495 -15.69 -45.35 17.13
N ILE A 496 -16.73 -45.83 16.47
CA ILE A 496 -17.85 -45.02 15.99
C ILE A 496 -19.15 -45.69 16.40
N SER A 497 -20.07 -44.92 16.98
CA SER A 497 -21.41 -45.38 17.30
C SER A 497 -22.47 -44.40 16.81
N VAL A 498 -23.44 -44.90 16.06
CA VAL A 498 -24.57 -44.13 15.50
C VAL A 498 -25.77 -44.29 16.40
N ASP A 499 -26.29 -43.18 16.91
CA ASP A 499 -27.42 -43.18 17.85
C ASP A 499 -28.76 -43.18 17.10
N ARG A 500 -29.26 -44.37 16.77
CA ARG A 500 -30.49 -44.55 15.98
C ARG A 500 -31.72 -43.85 16.54
N ALA A 501 -31.78 -43.63 17.86
CA ALA A 501 -32.92 -42.98 18.53
C ALA A 501 -32.80 -41.45 18.59
N SER A 502 -31.65 -40.89 18.20
CA SER A 502 -31.42 -39.45 18.25
C SER A 502 -32.18 -38.72 17.16
N ARG A 503 -33.20 -37.95 17.54
CA ARG A 503 -33.90 -36.99 16.65
C ARG A 503 -32.98 -35.97 15.98
N ASP A 504 -31.88 -35.63 16.65
CA ASP A 504 -30.88 -34.70 16.12
C ASP A 504 -29.85 -35.36 15.16
N GLY A 505 -30.01 -36.64 14.81
CA GLY A 505 -29.07 -37.37 13.96
C GLY A 505 -27.65 -37.46 14.53
N CYS A 506 -27.50 -37.90 15.78
CA CYS A 506 -26.22 -37.88 16.49
C CYS A 506 -25.34 -39.10 16.18
N VAL A 507 -24.05 -38.85 15.96
CA VAL A 507 -23.01 -39.88 15.83
C VAL A 507 -21.85 -39.55 16.78
N TYR A 508 -21.28 -40.57 17.40
CA TYR A 508 -20.24 -40.45 18.41
C TYR A 508 -18.96 -41.12 17.92
N LEU A 509 -17.86 -40.37 17.89
CA LEU A 509 -16.56 -40.80 17.36
C LEU A 509 -15.48 -40.72 18.45
N LYS A 510 -14.68 -41.77 18.60
CA LYS A 510 -13.45 -41.81 19.40
C LYS A 510 -12.25 -41.94 18.48
N CYS A 511 -11.31 -41.02 18.57
CA CYS A 511 -10.05 -41.04 17.82
C CYS A 511 -8.91 -41.61 18.67
N ALA A 512 -7.79 -41.97 18.02
CA ALA A 512 -6.60 -42.47 18.70
C ALA A 512 -5.89 -41.41 19.55
N SER A 513 -5.86 -40.16 19.06
CA SER A 513 -5.23 -39.03 19.73
C SER A 513 -6.16 -37.80 19.77
N GLN A 514 -5.84 -36.86 20.66
CA GLN A 514 -6.53 -35.55 20.70
C GLN A 514 -6.28 -34.75 19.41
N GLU A 515 -5.09 -34.90 18.80
CA GLU A 515 -4.75 -34.26 17.53
C GLU A 515 -5.60 -34.77 16.37
N ASP A 516 -5.84 -36.08 16.33
CA ASP A 516 -6.71 -36.70 15.32
C ASP A 516 -8.17 -36.28 15.50
N ALA A 517 -8.64 -36.12 16.74
CA ALA A 517 -9.94 -35.52 17.00
C ALA A 517 -10.02 -34.05 16.53
N GLY A 518 -8.93 -33.29 16.62
CA GLY A 518 -8.83 -31.94 16.06
C GLY A 518 -8.90 -31.90 14.55
N LYS A 519 -8.24 -32.84 13.86
CA LYS A 519 -8.33 -33.00 12.40
C LYS A 519 -9.76 -33.39 12.00
N ALA A 520 -10.36 -34.37 12.66
CA ALA A 520 -11.74 -34.81 12.41
C ALA A 520 -12.75 -33.67 12.64
N TYR A 521 -12.57 -32.86 13.70
CA TYR A 521 -13.40 -31.69 13.96
C TYR A 521 -13.37 -30.71 12.77
N ARG A 522 -12.18 -30.40 12.25
CA ARG A 522 -12.04 -29.48 11.11
C ARG A 522 -12.64 -30.04 9.82
N ALA A 523 -12.52 -31.36 9.62
CA ALA A 523 -13.03 -32.05 8.44
C ALA A 523 -14.57 -32.15 8.39
N LEU A 524 -15.23 -32.15 9.55
CA LEU A 524 -16.67 -32.41 9.68
C LEU A 524 -17.47 -31.17 10.11
N HIS A 525 -16.90 -30.31 10.96
CA HIS A 525 -17.63 -29.17 11.48
C HIS A 525 -17.89 -28.13 10.40
N GLY A 526 -19.13 -27.67 10.30
CA GLY A 526 -19.52 -26.65 9.32
C GLY A 526 -19.65 -27.19 7.90
N TRP A 527 -19.60 -28.51 7.68
CA TRP A 527 -19.84 -29.12 6.37
C TRP A 527 -21.32 -29.40 6.13
N TRP A 528 -21.74 -29.29 4.87
CA TRP A 528 -23.06 -29.71 4.43
C TRP A 528 -23.05 -31.19 4.06
N PHE A 529 -23.95 -31.96 4.66
CA PHE A 529 -24.19 -33.37 4.37
C PHE A 529 -25.68 -33.60 4.16
N ASP A 530 -26.07 -34.10 2.99
CA ASP A 530 -27.47 -34.38 2.66
C ASP A 530 -28.41 -33.18 2.92
N SER A 531 -27.97 -31.98 2.52
CA SER A 531 -28.67 -30.70 2.75
C SER A 531 -28.82 -30.29 4.22
N ASN A 532 -28.13 -30.94 5.15
CA ASN A 532 -28.06 -30.57 6.55
C ASN A 532 -26.67 -30.04 6.94
N LEU A 533 -26.64 -29.02 7.79
CA LEU A 533 -25.39 -28.47 8.32
C LEU A 533 -24.89 -29.31 9.51
N VAL A 534 -23.76 -29.98 9.31
CA VAL A 534 -23.13 -30.84 10.31
C VAL A 534 -22.45 -29.99 11.38
N THR A 535 -22.76 -30.28 12.64
CA THR A 535 -22.15 -29.60 13.79
C THR A 535 -21.46 -30.61 14.68
N VAL A 536 -20.27 -30.25 15.19
CA VAL A 536 -19.43 -31.15 15.97
C VAL A 536 -19.13 -30.49 17.31
N LYS A 537 -19.14 -31.27 18.39
CA LYS A 537 -18.73 -30.83 19.73
C LYS A 537 -17.82 -31.87 20.36
N TYR A 538 -16.85 -31.43 21.14
CA TYR A 538 -16.01 -32.32 21.93
C TYR A 538 -16.80 -32.94 23.09
N LEU A 539 -16.54 -34.21 23.37
CA LEU A 539 -17.11 -34.95 24.48
C LEU A 539 -15.98 -35.43 25.40
N ARG A 540 -16.19 -35.41 26.73
CA ARG A 540 -15.21 -35.97 27.68
C ARG A 540 -15.07 -37.47 27.49
N LEU A 541 -13.83 -37.96 27.58
CA LEU A 541 -13.50 -39.38 27.39
C LEU A 541 -14.27 -40.27 28.39
N GLU A 542 -14.31 -39.89 29.67
CA GLU A 542 -15.05 -40.60 30.73
C GLU A 542 -16.52 -40.78 30.36
N ARG A 543 -17.22 -39.71 29.97
CA ARG A 543 -18.63 -39.78 29.54
C ARG A 543 -18.83 -40.59 28.26
N TYR A 544 -17.82 -40.67 27.40
CA TYR A 544 -17.88 -41.51 26.21
C TYR A 544 -17.86 -42.99 26.63
N HIS A 545 -16.97 -43.38 27.55
CA HIS A 545 -16.87 -44.75 28.07
C HIS A 545 -18.06 -45.17 28.94
N GLU A 546 -18.63 -44.25 29.72
CA GLU A 546 -19.87 -44.49 30.46
C GLU A 546 -21.03 -44.85 29.51
N ARG A 547 -21.07 -44.22 28.34
CA ARG A 547 -22.11 -44.47 27.33
C ARG A 547 -21.81 -45.68 26.44
N PHE A 548 -20.54 -45.93 26.17
CA PHE A 548 -20.04 -46.96 25.27
C PHE A 548 -18.87 -47.70 25.94
N PRO A 549 -19.15 -48.61 26.88
CA PRO A 549 -18.10 -49.36 27.59
C PRO A 549 -17.25 -50.20 26.63
N GLU A 550 -17.81 -50.64 25.50
CA GLU A 550 -17.10 -51.35 24.44
C GLU A 550 -15.95 -50.53 23.82
N ALA A 551 -16.02 -49.20 23.91
CA ALA A 551 -15.00 -48.33 23.35
C ALA A 551 -13.73 -48.24 24.21
N GLU A 552 -13.72 -48.76 25.44
CA GLU A 552 -12.54 -48.74 26.31
C GLU A 552 -11.44 -49.67 25.78
N GLY A 553 -11.82 -50.88 25.34
CA GLY A 553 -10.93 -51.86 24.71
C GLY A 553 -10.64 -51.63 23.22
N ALA A 554 -11.25 -50.62 22.60
CA ALA A 554 -11.07 -50.34 21.18
C ALA A 554 -9.70 -49.66 20.91
N ILE A 555 -8.75 -50.45 20.41
CA ILE A 555 -7.38 -50.04 20.03
C ILE A 555 -7.09 -50.24 18.54
N VAL A 556 -7.97 -50.91 17.81
CA VAL A 556 -7.80 -51.21 16.39
C VAL A 556 -8.41 -50.06 15.55
N PRO A 557 -7.65 -49.47 14.61
CA PRO A 557 -8.18 -48.48 13.69
C PRO A 557 -9.32 -49.01 12.83
N LEU A 558 -10.40 -48.23 12.71
CA LEU A 558 -11.51 -48.51 11.82
C LEU A 558 -11.20 -47.99 10.40
N ASN A 559 -11.49 -48.82 9.40
CA ASN A 559 -11.43 -48.46 7.99
C ASN A 559 -12.85 -48.49 7.41
N PRO A 560 -13.15 -47.66 6.39
CA PRO A 560 -14.46 -47.72 5.72
C PRO A 560 -14.68 -49.08 5.08
N SER A 561 -15.94 -49.52 5.04
CA SER A 561 -16.33 -50.83 4.50
C SER A 561 -16.08 -50.98 2.99
N ASN A 562 -15.87 -49.86 2.27
CA ASN A 562 -15.55 -49.83 0.85
C ASN A 562 -14.44 -48.79 0.55
N ASN A 563 -13.48 -49.15 -0.31
CA ASN A 563 -12.37 -48.29 -0.73
C ASN A 563 -12.70 -47.37 -1.92
N GLN A 564 -13.91 -47.44 -2.49
CA GLN A 564 -14.27 -46.71 -3.71
C GLN A 564 -14.86 -45.31 -3.48
N LYS A 565 -14.93 -44.80 -2.24
CA LYS A 565 -15.66 -43.56 -1.88
C LYS A 565 -17.15 -43.60 -2.27
N LEU A 566 -17.73 -44.80 -2.32
CA LEU A 566 -19.10 -45.05 -2.78
C LEU A 566 -20.05 -45.40 -1.64
N SER A 567 -19.66 -45.15 -0.39
CA SER A 567 -20.46 -45.47 0.81
C SER A 567 -21.88 -44.90 0.80
N LEU A 568 -22.14 -43.94 -0.08
CA LEU A 568 -23.41 -43.26 -0.24
C LEU A 568 -24.10 -43.53 -1.58
N GLN A 569 -23.52 -44.38 -2.44
CA GLN A 569 -24.21 -44.94 -3.62
C GLN A 569 -25.00 -46.18 -3.20
N TRP A 570 -26.31 -46.15 -3.42
CA TRP A 570 -27.15 -47.32 -3.18
C TRP A 570 -26.84 -48.43 -4.21
N GLN A 571 -26.34 -49.58 -3.75
CA GLN A 571 -26.23 -50.81 -4.56
C GLN A 571 -27.47 -51.67 -4.32
N ASN A 572 -28.06 -52.15 -5.41
CA ASN A 572 -29.20 -53.07 -5.39
C ASN A 572 -28.77 -54.42 -4.78
N PRO A 573 -29.52 -55.01 -3.85
CA PRO A 573 -29.28 -56.39 -3.39
C PRO A 573 -29.46 -57.46 -4.49
N LEU A 574 -29.90 -57.07 -5.69
CA LEU A 574 -30.11 -57.97 -6.83
C LEU A 574 -28.89 -58.08 -7.77
N ASP A 575 -27.82 -57.32 -7.53
CA ASP A 575 -26.63 -57.34 -8.40
C ASP A 575 -25.53 -58.29 -7.90
N ASN A 576 -25.80 -59.08 -6.84
CA ASN A 576 -24.82 -59.98 -6.21
C ASN A 576 -25.22 -61.47 -6.23
N ASN A 577 -25.88 -61.92 -7.31
CA ASN A 577 -26.10 -63.35 -7.55
C ASN A 577 -25.70 -63.76 -8.97
#